data_AF-A0A962M6Q0-F1
#
_entry.id   AF-A0A962M6Q0-F1
#
_cell.length_a   1.000
_cell.length_b   1.000
_cell.length_c   1.000
_cell.angle_alpha   90.00
_cell.angle_beta   90.00
_cell.angle_gamma   90.00
#
_symmetry.space_group_name_H-M   'P 1'
#
loop_
_entity.id
_entity.type
_entity.pdbx_description
1 polymer ?
#
loop_
_entity_poly.entity_id
_entity_poly.type
_entity_poly.pdbx_seq_one_letter_code
_entity_poly.pdbx_strand_id
1 'polypeptide(L)'
;PWSRDSYAFDTTLDEDWEYIHIGYEVGIEEGRTTKEWIAEEKKRLTPMEFKVLYESQFPDKSLDVMFDIEKLTACMRKKEEIISFEQLSRDNFELLKKEGVNEVCLGCDVARFGDDSTVIYLRSKGKVYSKDVLKHNDTQQVAGFINNVGLLVKKVEITPLCANIDDDGVGGGVVDRLKEESIWTRVNKIHNGGKPMDPEKYANRVTELWFWLVDNLDKLSLPYDKQLIKDCVTRKYTHKGTGLRILEKKSDMKKRGLKSPDSADALAYCFADYTEPKGLQFREVDSSGVL
;
A
#
# COMPACT_ATOMS: atom_id res chain seq x y z
N PRO A 1 -3.66 21.55 13.79
CA PRO A 1 -2.51 21.15 14.63
C PRO A 1 -1.77 19.89 14.11
N TRP A 2 -1.35 19.91 12.83
CA TRP A 2 -0.78 18.74 12.13
C TRP A 2 0.76 18.66 12.13
N SER A 3 1.47 19.53 12.84
CA SER A 3 2.92 19.38 12.99
C SER A 3 3.40 20.31 14.07
N ARG A 4 4.30 19.83 14.93
CA ARG A 4 5.05 20.70 15.86
C ARG A 4 6.23 21.42 15.19
N ASP A 5 6.54 21.06 13.95
CA ASP A 5 7.46 21.79 13.07
C ASP A 5 6.62 22.65 12.11
N SER A 6 5.90 23.63 12.66
CA SER A 6 5.08 24.55 11.88
C SER A 6 4.94 25.88 12.58
N TYR A 7 4.84 26.96 11.80
CA TYR A 7 4.59 28.31 12.32
C TYR A 7 3.35 28.36 13.22
N ALA A 8 2.30 27.59 12.88
CA ALA A 8 1.10 27.50 13.69
C ALA A 8 1.33 26.87 15.07
N PHE A 9 2.31 25.97 15.21
CA PHE A 9 2.73 25.46 16.52
C PHE A 9 3.58 26.49 17.27
N ASP A 10 4.51 27.15 16.57
CA ASP A 10 5.36 28.18 17.17
C ASP A 10 4.50 29.30 17.79
N THR A 11 3.44 29.74 17.11
CA THR A 11 2.50 30.73 17.64
C THR A 11 1.72 30.26 18.86
N THR A 12 1.60 28.95 19.12
CA THR A 12 0.98 28.47 20.37
C THR A 12 1.90 28.54 21.58
N LEU A 13 3.20 28.75 21.35
CA LEU A 13 4.22 28.91 22.39
C LEU A 13 4.62 30.38 22.60
N ASP A 14 4.14 31.26 21.73
CA ASP A 14 4.47 32.68 21.73
C ASP A 14 3.58 33.44 22.71
N GLU A 15 4.20 34.19 23.63
CA GLU A 15 3.51 34.94 24.68
C GLU A 15 2.71 36.14 24.14
N ASP A 16 3.00 36.58 22.90
CA ASP A 16 2.28 37.67 22.24
C ASP A 16 0.90 37.24 21.69
N TRP A 17 0.56 35.94 21.73
CA TRP A 17 -0.68 35.38 21.19
C TRP A 17 -1.56 34.74 22.27
N GLU A 18 -2.88 34.98 22.18
CA GLU A 18 -3.87 34.28 23.01
C GLU A 18 -4.28 32.96 22.34
N TYR A 19 -4.03 31.84 23.02
CA TYR A 19 -4.39 30.52 22.53
C TYR A 19 -5.78 30.09 22.99
N ILE A 20 -6.72 29.94 22.04
CA ILE A 20 -8.06 29.41 22.28
C ILE A 20 -8.13 27.97 21.75
N HIS A 21 -8.33 27.00 22.66
CA HIS A 21 -8.51 25.60 22.32
C HIS A 21 -9.99 25.26 22.14
N ILE A 22 -10.35 24.74 20.96
CA ILE A 22 -11.73 24.30 20.65
C ILE A 22 -11.67 22.85 20.18
N GLY A 23 -11.94 21.92 21.09
CA GLY A 23 -12.09 20.50 20.81
C GLY A 23 -13.53 20.10 20.44
N TYR A 24 -13.72 18.83 20.13
CA TYR A 24 -15.02 18.26 19.74
C TYR A 24 -16.06 18.32 20.86
N GLU A 25 -15.62 18.37 22.13
CA GLU A 25 -16.49 18.51 23.29
C GLU A 25 -17.34 19.78 23.20
N VAL A 26 -16.72 20.91 22.83
CA VAL A 26 -17.42 22.17 22.59
C VAL A 26 -18.44 22.02 21.47
N GLY A 27 -18.09 21.29 20.41
CA GLY A 27 -19.01 20.96 19.32
C GLY A 27 -20.23 20.14 19.77
N ILE A 28 -20.09 19.28 20.77
CA ILE A 28 -21.21 18.53 21.37
C ILE A 28 -22.07 19.47 22.23
N GLU A 29 -21.43 20.28 23.07
CA GLU A 29 -22.12 21.24 23.96
C GLU A 29 -22.94 22.27 23.19
N GLU A 30 -22.40 22.76 22.06
CA GLU A 30 -23.09 23.69 21.16
C GLU A 30 -24.10 23.00 20.21
N GLY A 31 -24.23 21.68 20.27
CA GLY A 31 -25.16 20.92 19.42
C GLY A 31 -24.77 20.88 17.93
N ARG A 32 -23.49 21.10 17.60
CA ARG A 32 -22.95 21.01 16.22
C ARG A 32 -22.57 19.60 15.79
N THR A 33 -22.32 18.71 16.75
CA THR A 33 -22.06 17.28 16.53
C THR A 33 -22.68 16.45 17.65
N THR A 34 -22.69 15.12 17.50
CA THR A 34 -23.28 14.19 18.47
C THR A 34 -22.23 13.26 19.08
N LYS A 35 -22.51 12.71 20.26
CA LYS A 35 -21.64 11.72 20.90
C LYS A 35 -21.52 10.46 20.05
N GLU A 36 -22.60 10.08 19.39
CA GLU A 36 -22.67 8.93 18.49
C GLU A 36 -21.75 9.13 17.30
N TRP A 37 -21.80 10.30 16.66
CA TRP A 37 -20.90 10.66 15.54
C TRP A 37 -19.44 10.57 15.96
N ILE A 38 -19.09 11.18 17.10
CA ILE A 38 -17.72 11.14 17.62
C ILE A 38 -17.25 9.70 17.90
N ALA A 39 -18.15 8.83 18.39
CA ALA A 39 -17.81 7.43 18.61
C ALA A 39 -17.57 6.65 17.30
N GLU A 40 -18.28 6.98 16.22
CA GLU A 40 -18.01 6.43 14.89
C GLU A 40 -16.67 6.93 14.34
N GLU A 41 -16.38 8.22 14.53
CA GLU A 41 -15.12 8.82 14.10
C GLU A 41 -13.90 8.24 14.84
N LYS A 42 -14.03 7.96 16.15
CA LYS A 42 -13.01 7.25 16.93
C LYS A 42 -12.72 5.84 16.42
N LYS A 43 -13.69 5.19 15.75
CA LYS A 43 -13.48 3.88 15.10
C LYS A 43 -12.85 4.02 13.72
N ARG A 44 -13.15 5.11 13.02
CA ARG A 44 -12.71 5.39 11.65
C ARG A 44 -11.30 5.94 11.58
N LEU A 45 -10.91 6.74 12.57
CA LEU A 45 -9.63 7.43 12.64
C LEU A 45 -8.64 6.70 13.54
N THR A 46 -7.35 6.87 13.26
CA THR A 46 -6.32 6.48 14.21
C THR A 46 -6.42 7.35 15.48
N PRO A 47 -5.94 6.86 16.65
CA PRO A 47 -5.93 7.67 17.88
C PRO A 47 -5.25 9.04 17.69
N MET A 48 -4.24 9.09 16.83
CA MET A 48 -3.51 10.31 16.52
C MET A 48 -4.32 11.28 15.67
N GLU A 49 -4.98 10.81 14.62
CA GLU A 49 -5.82 11.65 13.77
C GLU A 49 -7.03 12.17 14.52
N PHE A 50 -7.61 11.34 15.39
CA PHE A 50 -8.67 11.80 16.28
C PHE A 50 -8.17 12.94 17.19
N LYS A 51 -6.97 12.81 17.76
CA LYS A 51 -6.31 13.87 18.55
C LYS A 51 -6.14 15.18 17.78
N VAL A 52 -5.81 15.11 16.49
CA VAL A 52 -5.59 16.32 15.68
C VAL A 52 -6.88 16.93 15.14
N LEU A 53 -7.79 16.10 14.62
CA LEU A 53 -9.01 16.53 13.92
C LEU A 53 -10.13 16.91 14.89
N TYR A 54 -10.27 16.16 15.98
CA TYR A 54 -11.39 16.31 16.91
C TYR A 54 -10.93 16.89 18.24
N GLU A 55 -9.78 16.47 18.77
CA GLU A 55 -9.28 17.06 20.02
C GLU A 55 -8.52 18.38 19.79
N SER A 56 -8.28 18.78 18.53
CA SER A 56 -7.56 20.01 18.18
C SER A 56 -6.17 20.15 18.84
N GLN A 57 -5.49 19.03 19.12
CA GLN A 57 -4.19 19.03 19.79
C GLN A 57 -3.03 18.73 18.85
N PHE A 58 -1.87 19.34 19.10
CA PHE A 58 -0.64 18.96 18.42
C PHE A 58 -0.11 17.64 18.98
N PRO A 59 0.26 16.68 18.12
CA PRO A 59 0.70 15.36 18.57
C PRO A 59 2.15 15.33 19.03
N ASP A 60 2.45 14.37 19.90
CA ASP A 60 3.76 14.25 20.58
C ASP A 60 4.84 13.55 19.73
N LYS A 61 4.44 12.88 18.64
CA LYS A 61 5.33 12.20 17.68
C LYS A 61 5.07 12.73 16.26
N SER A 62 6.05 12.61 15.37
CA SER A 62 5.91 13.06 13.98
C SER A 62 4.71 12.37 13.30
N LEU A 63 3.76 13.18 12.83
CA LEU A 63 2.49 12.76 12.20
C LEU A 63 2.64 11.97 10.91
N ASP A 64 3.83 12.05 10.33
CA ASP A 64 3.99 11.69 8.95
C ASP A 64 4.26 10.19 8.75
N VAL A 65 4.50 9.42 9.82
CA VAL A 65 4.80 7.98 9.71
C VAL A 65 3.50 7.21 9.53
N MET A 66 3.41 6.49 8.41
CA MET A 66 2.20 5.81 7.99
C MET A 66 2.08 4.38 8.52
N PHE A 67 3.17 3.61 8.49
CA PHE A 67 3.19 2.21 8.93
C PHE A 67 3.73 2.09 10.35
N ASP A 68 2.98 1.39 11.19
CA ASP A 68 3.49 0.88 12.46
C ASP A 68 4.45 -0.30 12.18
N ILE A 69 5.70 -0.17 12.62
CA ILE A 69 6.74 -1.18 12.33
C ILE A 69 6.45 -2.53 13.00
N GLU A 70 5.82 -2.54 14.18
CA GLU A 70 5.49 -3.77 14.89
C GLU A 70 4.39 -4.50 14.13
N LYS A 71 3.34 -3.78 13.71
CA LYS A 71 2.27 -4.36 12.87
C LYS A 71 2.80 -4.85 11.52
N LEU A 72 3.67 -4.08 10.89
CA LEU A 72 4.26 -4.43 9.59
C LEU A 72 5.12 -5.69 9.70
N THR A 73 5.97 -5.78 10.72
CA THR A 73 6.83 -6.96 10.91
C THR A 73 6.06 -8.18 11.39
N ALA A 74 4.96 -8.01 12.12
CA ALA A 74 4.11 -9.12 12.56
C ALA A 74 3.45 -9.88 11.39
N CYS A 75 3.15 -9.21 10.27
CA CYS A 75 2.59 -9.88 9.09
C CYS A 75 3.66 -10.50 8.16
N MET A 76 4.96 -10.33 8.49
CA MET A 76 6.07 -10.81 7.66
C MET A 76 6.52 -12.22 8.04
N ARG A 77 6.67 -13.07 7.03
CA ARG A 77 7.22 -14.44 7.13
C ARG A 77 8.72 -14.45 6.92
N LYS A 78 9.37 -15.57 7.28
CA LYS A 78 10.83 -15.75 7.15
C LYS A 78 11.30 -15.52 5.71
N LYS A 79 12.56 -15.08 5.57
CA LYS A 79 13.14 -14.63 4.31
C LYS A 79 13.19 -15.74 3.25
N GLU A 80 13.29 -17.00 3.66
CA GLU A 80 13.39 -18.16 2.76
C GLU A 80 12.08 -18.50 2.02
N GLU A 81 10.97 -17.84 2.34
CA GLU A 81 9.65 -18.13 1.75
C GLU A 81 9.27 -17.28 0.54
N ILE A 82 10.19 -16.44 0.03
CA ILE A 82 9.99 -15.67 -1.19
C ILE A 82 10.77 -16.29 -2.35
N ILE A 83 10.06 -16.56 -3.44
CA ILE A 83 10.65 -17.14 -4.66
C ILE A 83 10.84 -16.01 -5.67
N SER A 84 11.99 -15.87 -6.32
CA SER A 84 12.10 -14.94 -7.46
C SER A 84 11.40 -15.51 -8.69
N PHE A 85 10.96 -14.67 -9.62
CA PHE A 85 10.29 -15.10 -10.86
C PHE A 85 11.21 -15.94 -11.73
N GLU A 86 12.53 -15.72 -11.67
CA GLU A 86 13.50 -16.59 -12.35
C GLU A 86 13.48 -18.04 -11.81
N GLN A 87 13.11 -18.21 -10.54
CA GLN A 87 12.95 -19.50 -9.89
C GLN A 87 11.52 -20.05 -10.02
N LEU A 88 10.56 -19.23 -10.45
CA LEU A 88 9.19 -19.69 -10.66
C LEU A 88 9.15 -20.71 -11.80
N SER A 89 8.61 -21.86 -11.48
CA SER A 89 8.39 -22.95 -12.41
C SER A 89 6.92 -23.38 -12.36
N ARG A 90 6.56 -24.25 -13.30
CA ARG A 90 5.24 -24.90 -13.30
C ARG A 90 4.98 -25.65 -11.99
N ASP A 91 5.99 -26.33 -11.44
CA ASP A 91 5.86 -27.15 -10.24
C ASP A 91 5.50 -26.32 -9.01
N ASN A 92 6.04 -25.10 -8.91
CA ASN A 92 5.67 -24.15 -7.85
C ASN A 92 4.17 -23.85 -7.90
N PHE A 93 3.61 -23.60 -9.08
CA PHE A 93 2.19 -23.31 -9.24
C PHE A 93 1.29 -24.54 -9.11
N GLU A 94 1.76 -25.73 -9.49
CA GLU A 94 1.03 -26.98 -9.23
C GLU A 94 0.90 -27.25 -7.73
N LEU A 95 1.95 -26.98 -6.94
CA LEU A 95 1.89 -27.06 -5.49
C LEU A 95 0.89 -26.05 -4.93
N LEU A 96 0.96 -24.78 -5.34
CA LEU A 96 0.02 -23.75 -4.92
C LEU A 96 -1.44 -24.13 -5.24
N LYS A 97 -1.70 -24.67 -6.44
CA LYS A 97 -3.05 -25.15 -6.81
C LYS A 97 -3.54 -26.24 -5.87
N LYS A 98 -2.68 -27.20 -5.50
CA LYS A 98 -3.01 -28.26 -4.52
C LYS A 98 -3.30 -27.69 -3.13
N GLU A 99 -2.66 -26.60 -2.76
CA GLU A 99 -2.92 -25.84 -1.52
C GLU A 99 -4.18 -24.95 -1.59
N GLY A 100 -4.94 -25.01 -2.69
CA GLY A 100 -6.20 -24.28 -2.85
C GLY A 100 -6.04 -22.84 -3.36
N VAL A 101 -4.87 -22.49 -3.90
CA VAL A 101 -4.71 -21.26 -4.69
C VAL A 101 -5.47 -21.42 -6.00
N ASN A 102 -6.43 -20.54 -6.19
CA ASN A 102 -7.30 -20.53 -7.36
C ASN A 102 -7.25 -19.21 -8.15
N GLU A 103 -6.59 -18.17 -7.63
CA GLU A 103 -6.37 -16.90 -8.31
C GLU A 103 -4.91 -16.45 -8.15
N VAL A 104 -4.43 -15.64 -9.10
CA VAL A 104 -3.14 -14.98 -9.01
C VAL A 104 -3.28 -13.52 -9.41
N CYS A 105 -2.73 -12.62 -8.60
CA CYS A 105 -2.67 -11.21 -8.89
C CYS A 105 -1.23 -10.70 -8.83
N LEU A 106 -0.90 -9.78 -9.72
CA LEU A 106 0.40 -9.17 -9.85
C LEU A 106 0.29 -7.66 -9.67
N GLY A 107 1.24 -7.07 -8.94
CA GLY A 107 1.44 -5.62 -8.85
C GLY A 107 2.80 -5.25 -9.43
N CYS A 108 2.87 -4.19 -10.22
CA CYS A 108 4.12 -3.74 -10.84
C CYS A 108 4.26 -2.21 -10.80
N ASP A 109 5.30 -1.72 -10.12
CA ASP A 109 5.79 -0.34 -10.27
C ASP A 109 6.87 -0.35 -11.36
N VAL A 110 6.63 0.33 -12.49
CA VAL A 110 7.46 0.23 -13.69
C VAL A 110 8.46 1.37 -13.75
N ALA A 111 9.75 1.03 -13.71
CA ALA A 111 10.86 1.90 -14.07
C ALA A 111 11.47 1.51 -15.43
N ARG A 112 12.39 2.33 -15.93
CA ARG A 112 13.17 2.05 -17.15
C ARG A 112 14.67 2.24 -16.91
N PHE A 113 15.28 3.20 -17.59
CA PHE A 113 16.74 3.41 -17.60
C PHE A 113 17.21 4.46 -16.57
N GLY A 114 16.34 4.86 -15.64
CA GLY A 114 16.69 5.77 -14.54
C GLY A 114 17.26 5.03 -13.33
N ASP A 115 17.37 5.75 -12.22
CA ASP A 115 17.89 5.23 -10.94
C ASP A 115 16.89 4.39 -10.15
N ASP A 116 15.59 4.56 -10.46
CA ASP A 116 14.48 3.86 -9.82
C ASP A 116 14.39 2.42 -10.39
N SER A 117 13.82 1.48 -9.63
CA SER A 117 13.77 0.06 -10.02
C SER A 117 12.36 -0.36 -10.39
N THR A 118 12.22 -1.29 -11.34
CA THR A 118 10.93 -1.94 -11.57
C THR A 118 10.75 -3.00 -10.50
N VAL A 119 9.68 -2.92 -9.72
CA VAL A 119 9.38 -3.92 -8.68
C VAL A 119 8.08 -4.62 -9.01
N ILE A 120 8.11 -5.94 -8.91
CA ILE A 120 6.98 -6.81 -9.26
C ILE A 120 6.68 -7.71 -8.06
N TYR A 121 5.41 -7.79 -7.64
CA TYR A 121 4.95 -8.77 -6.66
C TYR A 121 3.91 -9.69 -7.27
N LEU A 122 3.94 -10.96 -6.85
CA LEU A 122 2.91 -11.94 -7.12
C LEU A 122 2.23 -12.36 -5.81
N ARG A 123 0.90 -12.30 -5.79
CA ARG A 123 0.09 -12.74 -4.66
C ARG A 123 -1.00 -13.71 -5.10
N SER A 124 -1.51 -14.44 -4.12
CA SER A 124 -2.86 -15.02 -4.17
C SER A 124 -3.55 -14.71 -2.85
N LYS A 125 -4.78 -14.19 -2.92
CA LYS A 125 -5.50 -13.71 -1.74
C LYS A 125 -4.60 -12.76 -0.92
N GLY A 126 -4.51 -12.94 0.40
CA GLY A 126 -3.71 -12.11 1.31
C GLY A 126 -2.21 -12.42 1.32
N LYS A 127 -1.75 -13.46 0.62
CA LYS A 127 -0.37 -13.95 0.69
C LYS A 127 0.43 -13.55 -0.54
N VAL A 128 1.57 -12.89 -0.32
CA VAL A 128 2.59 -12.62 -1.34
C VAL A 128 3.55 -13.81 -1.39
N TYR A 129 3.79 -14.36 -2.57
CA TYR A 129 4.62 -15.55 -2.80
C TYR A 129 5.94 -15.24 -3.49
N SER A 130 5.96 -14.17 -4.28
CA SER A 130 7.08 -13.87 -5.15
C SER A 130 7.27 -12.37 -5.31
N LYS A 131 8.53 -11.97 -5.47
CA LYS A 131 8.94 -10.61 -5.79
C LYS A 131 10.10 -10.67 -6.76
N ASP A 132 10.15 -9.70 -7.67
CA ASP A 132 11.37 -9.34 -8.37
C ASP A 132 11.64 -7.85 -8.40
N VAL A 133 12.92 -7.54 -8.62
CA VAL A 133 13.42 -6.20 -8.83
C VAL A 133 14.26 -6.19 -10.09
N LEU A 134 13.76 -5.51 -11.12
CA LEU A 134 14.41 -5.37 -12.41
C LEU A 134 15.01 -3.96 -12.55
N LYS A 135 16.12 -3.84 -13.29
CA LYS A 135 16.82 -2.56 -13.50
C LYS A 135 17.28 -2.44 -14.93
N HIS A 136 17.18 -1.22 -15.46
CA HIS A 136 17.63 -0.89 -16.82
C HIS A 136 16.95 -1.75 -17.90
N ASN A 137 15.69 -2.12 -17.67
CA ASN A 137 14.87 -2.83 -18.64
C ASN A 137 13.95 -1.87 -19.38
N ASP A 138 13.72 -2.12 -20.67
CA ASP A 138 12.63 -1.45 -21.39
C ASP A 138 11.26 -2.09 -21.07
N THR A 139 10.19 -1.44 -21.52
CA THR A 139 8.82 -1.89 -21.24
C THR A 139 8.49 -3.24 -21.86
N GLN A 140 9.11 -3.60 -22.99
CA GLN A 140 8.86 -4.88 -23.66
C GLN A 140 9.54 -6.02 -22.90
N GLN A 141 10.74 -5.79 -22.38
CA GLN A 141 11.44 -6.73 -21.50
C GLN A 141 10.65 -6.97 -20.20
N VAL A 142 10.15 -5.91 -19.56
CA VAL A 142 9.29 -6.02 -18.37
C VAL A 142 8.00 -6.79 -18.69
N ALA A 143 7.34 -6.49 -19.82
CA ALA A 143 6.14 -7.20 -20.24
C ALA A 143 6.40 -8.69 -20.50
N GLY A 144 7.49 -9.03 -21.20
CA GLY A 144 7.88 -10.41 -21.44
C GLY A 144 8.15 -11.18 -20.13
N PHE A 145 8.81 -10.53 -19.17
CA PHE A 145 9.05 -11.10 -17.84
C PHE A 145 7.74 -11.42 -17.12
N ILE A 146 6.78 -10.49 -17.12
CA ILE A 146 5.45 -10.67 -16.54
C ILE A 146 4.66 -11.78 -17.28
N ASN A 147 4.66 -11.78 -18.61
CA ASN A 147 3.93 -12.76 -19.41
C ASN A 147 4.48 -14.18 -19.25
N ASN A 148 5.78 -14.37 -19.06
CA ASN A 148 6.35 -15.68 -18.74
C ASN A 148 5.69 -16.28 -17.50
N VAL A 149 5.49 -15.49 -16.43
CA VAL A 149 4.76 -15.94 -15.25
C VAL A 149 3.30 -16.23 -15.56
N GLY A 150 2.63 -15.36 -16.31
CA GLY A 150 1.24 -15.59 -16.73
C GLY A 150 1.06 -16.91 -17.49
N LEU A 151 2.02 -17.26 -18.36
CA LEU A 151 2.01 -18.53 -19.10
C LEU A 151 2.21 -19.74 -18.17
N LEU A 152 3.08 -19.65 -17.16
CA LEU A 152 3.27 -20.72 -16.17
C LEU A 152 1.97 -20.97 -15.37
N VAL A 153 1.33 -19.90 -14.90
CA VAL A 153 0.07 -19.98 -14.13
C VAL A 153 -1.08 -20.53 -14.99
N LYS A 154 -1.18 -20.11 -16.27
CA LYS A 154 -2.21 -20.59 -17.19
C LYS A 154 -2.06 -22.08 -17.50
N LYS A 155 -0.82 -22.61 -17.60
CA LYS A 155 -0.56 -24.04 -17.81
C LYS A 155 -1.07 -24.92 -16.67
N VAL A 156 -1.21 -24.38 -15.47
CA VAL A 156 -1.78 -25.09 -14.32
C VAL A 156 -3.26 -24.73 -14.10
N GLU A 157 -3.89 -23.96 -14.99
CA GLU A 157 -5.31 -23.59 -14.94
C GLU A 157 -5.74 -22.88 -13.64
N ILE A 158 -4.88 -22.03 -13.09
CA ILE A 158 -5.27 -21.09 -12.02
C ILE A 158 -5.87 -19.84 -12.69
N THR A 159 -7.05 -19.39 -12.26
CA THR A 159 -7.78 -18.25 -12.85
C THR A 159 -8.78 -17.65 -11.85
N PRO A 160 -8.89 -16.31 -11.74
CA PRO A 160 -8.36 -15.29 -12.65
C PRO A 160 -6.87 -14.98 -12.47
N LEU A 161 -6.24 -14.51 -13.56
CA LEU A 161 -4.95 -13.83 -13.56
C LEU A 161 -5.17 -12.33 -13.70
N CYS A 162 -4.78 -11.55 -12.70
CA CYS A 162 -4.87 -10.09 -12.73
C CYS A 162 -3.49 -9.45 -12.70
N ALA A 163 -3.25 -8.45 -13.56
CA ALA A 163 -2.04 -7.63 -13.53
C ALA A 163 -2.41 -6.16 -13.29
N ASN A 164 -1.91 -5.58 -12.20
CA ASN A 164 -2.09 -4.19 -11.82
C ASN A 164 -0.77 -3.45 -12.04
N ILE A 165 -0.72 -2.57 -13.05
CA ILE A 165 0.52 -1.94 -13.52
C ILE A 165 0.44 -0.43 -13.34
N ASP A 166 1.47 0.20 -12.78
CA ASP A 166 1.60 1.67 -12.74
C ASP A 166 1.66 2.24 -14.16
N ASP A 167 0.71 3.13 -14.49
CA ASP A 167 0.57 3.77 -15.81
C ASP A 167 0.75 5.30 -15.76
N ASP A 168 1.19 5.88 -14.63
CA ASP A 168 1.44 7.33 -14.56
C ASP A 168 2.78 7.74 -15.17
N GLY A 169 3.68 6.78 -15.39
CA GLY A 169 4.98 6.98 -16.02
C GLY A 169 5.12 6.23 -17.34
N VAL A 170 6.01 5.24 -17.34
CA VAL A 170 6.42 4.49 -18.54
C VAL A 170 5.70 3.14 -18.69
N GLY A 171 4.85 2.77 -17.73
CA GLY A 171 4.22 1.45 -17.70
C GLY A 171 3.10 1.23 -18.72
N GLY A 172 2.66 2.27 -19.43
CA GLY A 172 1.69 2.11 -20.53
C GLY A 172 2.13 1.12 -21.59
N GLY A 173 3.41 1.12 -21.95
CA GLY A 173 3.96 0.15 -22.89
C GLY A 173 3.93 -1.29 -22.37
N VAL A 174 3.99 -1.49 -21.04
CA VAL A 174 3.81 -2.81 -20.42
C VAL A 174 2.34 -3.20 -20.52
N VAL A 175 1.43 -2.32 -20.12
CA VAL A 175 -0.03 -2.60 -20.14
C VAL A 175 -0.50 -2.96 -21.54
N ASP A 176 -0.12 -2.17 -22.54
CA ASP A 176 -0.53 -2.39 -23.92
C ASP A 176 -0.07 -3.76 -24.42
N ARG A 177 1.17 -4.14 -24.09
CA ARG A 177 1.72 -5.45 -24.44
C ARG A 177 1.03 -6.61 -23.72
N LEU A 178 0.76 -6.49 -22.42
CA LEU A 178 0.04 -7.52 -21.65
C LEU A 178 -1.39 -7.74 -22.19
N LYS A 179 -2.06 -6.65 -22.61
CA LYS A 179 -3.39 -6.72 -23.24
C LYS A 179 -3.34 -7.36 -24.62
N GLU A 180 -2.35 -7.01 -25.45
CA GLU A 180 -2.14 -7.58 -26.78
C GLU A 180 -2.01 -9.11 -26.70
N GLU A 181 -1.17 -9.62 -25.80
CA GLU A 181 -0.88 -11.06 -25.72
C GLU A 181 -2.04 -11.89 -25.12
N SER A 182 -3.03 -11.26 -24.48
CA SER A 182 -4.25 -11.93 -23.98
C SER A 182 -3.98 -13.15 -23.09
N ILE A 183 -2.87 -13.13 -22.34
CA ILE A 183 -2.51 -14.17 -21.36
C ILE A 183 -3.28 -13.95 -20.05
N TRP A 184 -3.39 -12.68 -19.64
CA TRP A 184 -4.00 -12.26 -18.38
C TRP A 184 -5.52 -12.12 -18.52
N THR A 185 -6.26 -12.60 -17.53
CA THR A 185 -7.72 -12.42 -17.46
C THR A 185 -8.09 -10.94 -17.39
N ARG A 186 -7.29 -10.16 -16.65
CA ARG A 186 -7.48 -8.73 -16.47
C ARG A 186 -6.14 -8.00 -16.38
N VAL A 187 -6.02 -6.90 -17.10
CA VAL A 187 -4.87 -5.97 -17.00
C VAL A 187 -5.40 -4.59 -16.65
N ASN A 188 -5.11 -4.16 -15.43
CA ASN A 188 -5.53 -2.89 -14.87
C ASN A 188 -4.40 -1.85 -14.96
N LYS A 189 -4.77 -0.64 -15.40
CA LYS A 189 -3.92 0.55 -15.32
C LYS A 189 -4.12 1.18 -13.95
N ILE A 190 -3.04 1.37 -13.20
CA ILE A 190 -3.06 2.13 -11.95
C ILE A 190 -2.61 3.54 -12.25
N HIS A 191 -3.53 4.49 -12.04
CA HIS A 191 -3.24 5.91 -12.12
C HIS A 191 -3.14 6.47 -10.70
N ASN A 192 -1.93 6.77 -10.23
CA ASN A 192 -1.66 7.20 -8.86
C ASN A 192 -2.37 8.51 -8.53
N GLY A 193 -2.36 9.46 -9.46
CA GLY A 193 -3.10 10.72 -9.37
C GLY A 193 -4.61 10.60 -9.59
N GLY A 194 -5.12 9.41 -9.92
CA GLY A 194 -6.52 9.16 -10.22
C GLY A 194 -7.46 9.35 -9.02
N LYS A 195 -8.76 9.36 -9.31
CA LYS A 195 -9.82 9.47 -8.29
C LYS A 195 -9.79 8.24 -7.37
N PRO A 196 -9.74 8.40 -6.04
CA PRO A 196 -9.87 7.28 -5.11
C PRO A 196 -11.31 6.77 -5.05
N MET A 197 -11.50 5.58 -4.48
CA MET A 197 -12.81 4.99 -4.25
C MET A 197 -13.54 5.71 -3.11
N ASP A 198 -12.83 6.16 -2.09
CA ASP A 198 -13.31 7.00 -0.99
C ASP A 198 -12.70 8.43 -1.10
N PRO A 199 -13.30 9.31 -1.93
CA PRO A 199 -12.84 10.67 -2.14
C PRO A 199 -13.10 11.62 -0.97
N GLU A 200 -13.83 11.17 0.05
CA GLU A 200 -14.04 11.93 1.29
C GLU A 200 -12.86 11.76 2.27
N LYS A 201 -12.08 10.69 2.12
CA LYS A 201 -10.89 10.44 2.95
C LYS A 201 -9.58 10.73 2.24
N TYR A 202 -9.47 10.38 0.96
CA TYR A 202 -8.19 10.37 0.26
C TYR A 202 -8.15 11.38 -0.88
N ALA A 203 -6.99 11.99 -1.08
CA ALA A 203 -6.79 12.98 -2.13
C ALA A 203 -6.55 12.38 -3.52
N ASN A 204 -6.09 11.13 -3.59
CA ASN A 204 -5.79 10.41 -4.83
C ASN A 204 -5.73 8.90 -4.59
N ARG A 205 -5.72 8.12 -5.68
CA ARG A 205 -5.76 6.66 -5.65
C ARG A 205 -4.55 6.03 -4.97
N VAL A 206 -3.33 6.53 -5.20
CA VAL A 206 -2.13 5.94 -4.55
C VAL A 206 -2.17 6.10 -3.03
N THR A 207 -2.67 7.24 -2.54
CA THR A 207 -2.83 7.45 -1.09
C THR A 207 -3.79 6.42 -0.53
N GLU A 208 -4.95 6.24 -1.16
CA GLU A 208 -5.93 5.22 -0.75
C GLU A 208 -5.34 3.81 -0.76
N LEU A 209 -4.60 3.43 -1.80
CA LEU A 209 -3.98 2.10 -1.89
C LEU A 209 -2.95 1.85 -0.78
N TRP A 210 -2.15 2.86 -0.44
CA TRP A 210 -1.22 2.77 0.69
C TRP A 210 -1.96 2.63 2.03
N PHE A 211 -3.02 3.40 2.25
CA PHE A 211 -3.80 3.31 3.49
C PHE A 211 -4.53 1.98 3.59
N TRP A 212 -5.00 1.43 2.47
CA TRP A 212 -5.56 0.09 2.44
C TRP A 212 -4.58 -0.95 2.97
N LEU A 213 -3.28 -0.87 2.61
CA LEU A 213 -2.28 -1.77 3.18
C LEU A 213 -2.18 -1.61 4.70
N VAL A 214 -2.09 -0.38 5.20
CA VAL A 214 -2.00 -0.09 6.65
C VAL A 214 -3.19 -0.69 7.41
N ASP A 215 -4.39 -0.51 6.86
CA ASP A 215 -5.65 -0.93 7.48
C ASP A 215 -5.89 -2.45 7.41
N ASN A 216 -5.09 -3.20 6.62
CA ASN A 216 -5.29 -4.64 6.41
C ASN A 216 -4.03 -5.49 6.68
N LEU A 217 -2.98 -4.94 7.29
CA LEU A 217 -1.73 -5.68 7.58
C LEU A 217 -1.96 -7.01 8.31
N ASP A 218 -2.94 -7.05 9.22
CA ASP A 218 -3.35 -8.23 10.00
C ASP A 218 -3.89 -9.37 9.13
N LYS A 219 -4.36 -9.06 7.93
CA LYS A 219 -4.87 -10.02 6.94
C LYS A 219 -3.84 -10.41 5.89
N LEU A 220 -2.68 -9.75 5.90
CA LEU A 220 -1.64 -9.97 4.92
C LEU A 220 -0.62 -10.98 5.44
N SER A 221 -0.02 -11.67 4.50
CA SER A 221 1.14 -12.50 4.76
C SER A 221 2.21 -12.10 3.76
N LEU A 222 3.16 -11.29 4.23
CA LEU A 222 4.20 -10.67 3.41
C LEU A 222 5.54 -11.40 3.60
N PRO A 223 6.44 -11.41 2.61
CA PRO A 223 7.80 -11.87 2.82
C PRO A 223 8.61 -10.83 3.61
N TYR A 224 9.53 -11.26 4.46
CA TYR A 224 10.47 -10.34 5.09
C TYR A 224 11.38 -9.70 4.02
N ASP A 225 11.28 -8.38 3.89
CA ASP A 225 12.04 -7.60 2.93
C ASP A 225 12.47 -6.26 3.53
N LYS A 226 13.78 -6.07 3.68
CA LYS A 226 14.36 -4.86 4.27
C LYS A 226 14.04 -3.60 3.46
N GLN A 227 13.97 -3.71 2.13
CA GLN A 227 13.64 -2.58 1.27
C GLN A 227 12.16 -2.23 1.40
N LEU A 228 11.27 -3.23 1.43
CA LEU A 228 9.85 -3.00 1.68
C LEU A 228 9.62 -2.32 3.04
N ILE A 229 10.24 -2.83 4.11
CA ILE A 229 10.15 -2.21 5.44
C ILE A 229 10.61 -0.75 5.37
N LYS A 230 11.76 -0.48 4.74
CA LYS A 230 12.30 0.87 4.59
C LYS A 230 11.32 1.79 3.85
N ASP A 231 10.77 1.32 2.73
CA ASP A 231 9.83 2.10 1.92
C ASP A 231 8.58 2.46 2.73
N CYS A 232 8.01 1.50 3.47
CA CYS A 232 6.84 1.69 4.31
C CYS A 232 7.07 2.67 5.48
N VAL A 233 8.22 2.60 6.16
CA VAL A 233 8.46 3.42 7.37
C VAL A 233 9.03 4.80 7.07
N THR A 234 9.59 5.03 5.87
CA THR A 234 10.23 6.31 5.53
C THR A 234 9.35 7.25 4.71
N ARG A 235 8.39 6.73 3.94
CA ARG A 235 7.46 7.57 3.18
C ARG A 235 6.45 8.21 4.10
N LYS A 236 6.26 9.51 3.89
CA LYS A 236 5.37 10.33 4.70
C LYS A 236 3.97 10.46 4.12
N TYR A 237 3.02 10.90 4.93
CA TYR A 237 1.75 11.45 4.45
C TYR A 237 1.41 12.74 5.19
N THR A 238 0.49 13.53 4.64
CA THR A 238 -0.03 14.74 5.26
C THR A 238 -1.51 14.91 4.92
N HIS A 239 -2.11 16.01 5.34
CA HIS A 239 -3.49 16.37 5.00
C HIS A 239 -3.50 17.61 4.11
N LYS A 240 -4.32 17.60 3.06
CA LYS A 240 -4.62 18.82 2.30
C LYS A 240 -5.39 19.80 3.18
N GLY A 241 -5.44 21.07 2.76
CA GLY A 241 -6.31 22.08 3.40
C GLY A 241 -7.79 21.70 3.44
N THR A 242 -8.21 20.74 2.60
CA THR A 242 -9.56 20.15 2.60
C THR A 242 -9.74 19.00 3.61
N GLY A 243 -8.73 18.66 4.42
CA GLY A 243 -8.76 17.54 5.35
C GLY A 243 -8.53 16.17 4.72
N LEU A 244 -8.31 16.08 3.40
CA LEU A 244 -8.05 14.82 2.71
C LEU A 244 -6.61 14.34 2.98
N ARG A 245 -6.43 13.07 3.30
CA ARG A 245 -5.11 12.43 3.39
C ARG A 245 -4.43 12.46 2.02
N ILE A 246 -3.14 12.80 2.00
CA ILE A 246 -2.30 12.76 0.80
C ILE A 246 -0.90 12.23 1.13
N LEU A 247 -0.47 11.23 0.36
CA LEU A 247 0.85 10.65 0.46
C LEU A 247 1.93 11.62 -0.04
N GLU A 248 3.11 11.58 0.58
CA GLU A 248 4.29 12.32 0.15
C GLU A 248 4.65 11.96 -1.31
N LYS A 249 4.93 12.99 -2.11
CA LYS A 249 5.33 12.82 -3.50
C LYS A 249 6.74 12.23 -3.58
N LYS A 250 6.98 11.38 -4.57
CA LYS A 250 8.33 10.81 -4.87
C LYS A 250 9.40 11.92 -4.99
N SER A 251 9.05 13.09 -5.56
CA SER A 251 9.95 14.24 -5.67
C SER A 251 10.36 14.85 -4.32
N ASP A 252 9.46 14.85 -3.34
CA ASP A 252 9.74 15.43 -2.02
C ASP A 252 10.55 14.47 -1.15
N MET A 253 10.35 13.15 -1.32
CA MET A 253 11.27 12.13 -0.81
C MET A 253 12.70 12.34 -1.35
N LYS A 254 12.85 12.55 -2.67
CA LYS A 254 14.15 12.81 -3.30
C LYS A 254 14.82 14.06 -2.73
N LYS A 255 14.07 15.15 -2.47
CA LYS A 255 14.61 16.35 -1.81
C LYS A 255 15.10 16.08 -0.37
N ARG A 256 14.50 15.12 0.33
CA ARG A 256 14.94 14.64 1.66
C ARG A 256 16.10 13.63 1.59
N GLY A 257 16.66 13.37 0.41
CA GLY A 257 17.74 12.38 0.23
C GLY A 257 17.27 10.92 0.25
N LEU A 258 15.97 10.67 0.12
CA LEU A 258 15.39 9.33 0.06
C LEU A 258 15.15 8.91 -1.39
N LYS A 259 15.22 7.59 -1.64
CA LYS A 259 14.87 7.00 -2.94
C LYS A 259 13.36 6.88 -3.08
N SER A 260 12.92 6.62 -4.32
CA SER A 260 11.54 6.23 -4.59
C SER A 260 11.17 4.95 -3.82
N PRO A 261 9.95 4.85 -3.26
CA PRO A 261 9.51 3.72 -2.45
C PRO A 261 8.93 2.58 -3.31
N ASP A 262 9.68 2.17 -4.33
CA ASP A 262 9.19 1.29 -5.42
C ASP A 262 8.66 -0.06 -4.89
N SER A 263 9.23 -0.59 -3.78
CA SER A 263 8.75 -1.85 -3.21
C SER A 263 7.42 -1.71 -2.48
N ALA A 264 7.14 -0.58 -1.85
CA ALA A 264 5.85 -0.36 -1.22
C ALA A 264 4.77 0.04 -2.24
N ASP A 265 5.13 0.80 -3.27
CA ASP A 265 4.23 1.13 -4.40
C ASP A 265 3.77 -0.13 -5.14
N ALA A 266 4.71 -0.98 -5.57
CA ALA A 266 4.37 -2.24 -6.23
C ALA A 266 3.50 -3.17 -5.36
N LEU A 267 3.74 -3.19 -4.03
CA LEU A 267 2.90 -3.94 -3.10
C LEU A 267 1.48 -3.37 -3.05
N ALA A 268 1.33 -2.05 -2.96
CA ALA A 268 0.03 -1.38 -2.95
C ALA A 268 -0.76 -1.68 -4.24
N TYR A 269 -0.08 -1.68 -5.40
CA TYR A 269 -0.69 -2.06 -6.67
C TYR A 269 -1.09 -3.53 -6.71
N CYS A 270 -0.28 -4.41 -6.11
CA CYS A 270 -0.57 -5.84 -6.03
C CYS A 270 -1.93 -6.09 -5.37
N PHE A 271 -2.29 -5.30 -4.35
CA PHE A 271 -3.55 -5.39 -3.62
C PHE A 271 -4.67 -4.45 -4.11
N ALA A 272 -4.47 -3.72 -5.22
CA ALA A 272 -5.42 -2.68 -5.67
C ALA A 272 -6.83 -3.18 -5.99
N ASP A 273 -6.97 -4.47 -6.34
CA ASP A 273 -8.22 -5.15 -6.65
C ASP A 273 -8.55 -6.27 -5.65
N TYR A 274 -7.92 -6.26 -4.47
CA TYR A 274 -8.16 -7.27 -3.45
C TYR A 274 -9.60 -7.21 -2.96
N THR A 275 -10.23 -8.39 -2.92
CA THR A 275 -11.52 -8.60 -2.26
C THR A 275 -11.38 -9.78 -1.32
N GLU A 276 -11.94 -9.67 -0.12
CA GLU A 276 -11.90 -10.80 0.83
C GLU A 276 -12.62 -12.02 0.22
N PRO A 277 -12.02 -13.22 0.29
CA PRO A 277 -12.72 -14.43 -0.11
C PRO A 277 -13.97 -14.62 0.76
N LYS A 278 -15.16 -14.69 0.13
CA LYS A 278 -16.38 -15.06 0.86
C LYS A 278 -16.20 -16.47 1.43
N GLY A 279 -16.02 -16.59 2.75
CA GLY A 279 -16.12 -17.85 3.48
C GLY A 279 -14.83 -18.61 3.78
N LEU A 280 -13.63 -18.02 3.64
CA LEU A 280 -12.42 -18.60 4.27
C LEU A 280 -12.16 -17.93 5.62
N GLN A 281 -12.45 -18.66 6.70
CA GLN A 281 -11.85 -18.35 8.01
C GLN A 281 -10.36 -18.68 7.92
N PHE A 282 -9.48 -17.70 8.10
CA PHE A 282 -8.07 -17.95 8.33
C PHE A 282 -7.98 -18.77 9.63
N ARG A 283 -7.56 -20.04 9.54
CA ARG A 283 -7.16 -20.77 10.74
C ARG A 283 -5.90 -20.10 11.25
N GLU A 284 -5.94 -19.62 12.48
CA GLU A 284 -4.73 -19.24 13.22
C GLU A 284 -3.75 -20.40 13.14
N VAL A 285 -2.54 -20.12 12.65
CA VAL A 285 -1.44 -21.08 12.72
C VAL A 285 -1.00 -21.08 14.17
N ASP A 286 -1.24 -22.19 14.86
CA ASP A 286 -0.75 -22.36 16.21
C ASP A 286 0.78 -22.26 16.24
N SER A 287 1.31 -21.74 17.34
CA SER A 287 2.72 -21.45 17.55
C SER A 287 3.59 -22.72 17.74
N SER A 288 3.14 -23.89 17.27
CA SER A 288 3.81 -25.18 17.58
C SER A 288 5.00 -25.49 16.69
N GLY A 289 5.10 -24.91 15.48
CA GLY A 289 6.27 -25.06 14.61
C GLY A 289 6.87 -26.47 14.54
N VAL A 290 6.08 -27.47 14.12
CA VAL A 290 6.61 -28.79 13.74
C VAL A 290 5.97 -29.23 12.42
N LEU A 291 6.81 -29.34 11.39
CA LEU A 291 6.67 -30.29 10.28
C LEU A 291 7.75 -31.37 10.48
#